data_AF-A0A067DHK4-F1
#
_entry.id   AF-A0A067DHK4-F1
#
_cell.length_a   1.000
_cell.length_b   1.000
_cell.length_c   1.000
_cell.angle_alpha   90.00
_cell.angle_beta   90.00
_cell.angle_gamma   90.00
#
_symmetry.space_group_name_H-M   'P 1'
#
loop_
_entity.id
_entity.type
_entity.pdbx_description
1 polymer ?
#
loop_
_entity_poly.entity_id
_entity_poly.type
_entity_poly.pdbx_seq_one_letter_code
_entity_poly.pdbx_strand_id
1 'polypeptide(L)'
;MDANQDQGAKELLQGQAQLYKLMFSHLSSMSLKCAIELGIADIIHSHGRAITLSELVSALDIQPTKTTGLFRLMRLLVHSSCFNKTKVNGQEEAYGLTAASTLLIKDKPYCMSPTVSAFVDPLFVAPFQSL
;
A
#
# COMPACT_ATOMS: atom_id res chain seq x y z
N MET A 1 35.39 1.52 -25.39
CA MET A 1 34.46 1.70 -24.26
C MET A 1 34.92 0.73 -23.19
N ASP A 2 35.58 1.25 -22.15
CA ASP A 2 36.34 0.44 -21.21
C ASP A 2 35.42 -0.34 -20.27
N ALA A 3 35.61 -1.66 -20.20
CA ALA A 3 34.83 -2.56 -19.35
C ALA A 3 34.84 -2.15 -17.85
N ASN A 4 35.86 -1.41 -17.42
CA ASN A 4 35.97 -0.88 -16.07
C ASN A 4 35.04 0.33 -15.80
N GLN A 5 34.74 1.12 -16.83
CA GLN A 5 33.74 2.20 -16.74
C GLN A 5 32.31 1.64 -16.72
N ASP A 6 32.06 0.55 -17.47
CA ASP A 6 30.76 -0.14 -17.48
C ASP A 6 30.44 -0.80 -16.12
N GLN A 7 31.46 -1.37 -15.46
CA GLN A 7 31.30 -1.94 -14.12
C GLN A 7 31.00 -0.88 -13.06
N GLY A 8 31.73 0.25 -13.05
CA GLY A 8 31.46 1.35 -12.11
C GLY A 8 30.08 1.97 -12.30
N ALA A 9 29.60 2.09 -13.55
CA ALA A 9 28.26 2.59 -13.84
C ALA A 9 27.15 1.65 -13.31
N LYS A 10 27.33 0.34 -13.42
CA LYS A 10 26.39 -0.67 -12.88
C LYS A 10 26.32 -0.63 -11.36
N GLU A 11 27.45 -0.49 -10.68
CA GLU A 11 27.50 -0.39 -9.21
C GLU A 11 26.77 0.86 -8.72
N LEU A 12 26.97 2.01 -9.37
CA LEU A 12 26.26 3.25 -9.03
C LEU A 12 24.74 3.12 -9.26
N LEU A 13 24.32 2.48 -10.36
CA LEU A 13 22.90 2.24 -10.63
C LEU A 13 22.27 1.32 -9.56
N GLN A 14 22.99 0.29 -9.14
CA GLN A 14 22.56 -0.58 -8.04
C GLN A 14 22.45 0.19 -6.72
N GLY A 15 23.42 1.06 -6.42
CA GLY A 15 23.37 1.96 -5.27
C GLY A 15 22.15 2.89 -5.31
N GLN A 16 21.85 3.49 -6.46
CA GLN A 16 20.65 4.32 -6.64
C GLN A 16 19.36 3.53 -6.40
N ALA A 17 19.25 2.31 -6.92
CA ALA A 17 18.09 1.46 -6.69
C ALA A 17 17.89 1.14 -5.20
N GLN A 18 18.99 0.90 -4.45
CA GLN A 18 18.93 0.70 -3.00
C GLN A 18 18.46 1.95 -2.26
N LEU A 19 19.00 3.12 -2.60
CA LEU A 19 18.57 4.39 -2.00
C LEU A 19 17.09 4.69 -2.28
N TYR A 20 16.62 4.44 -3.50
CA TYR A 20 15.20 4.60 -3.82
C TYR A 20 14.32 3.65 -3.01
N LYS A 21 14.72 2.38 -2.86
CA LYS A 21 13.98 1.43 -2.03
C LYS A 21 13.84 1.91 -0.58
N LEU A 22 14.93 2.42 0.01
CA LEU A 22 14.92 2.95 1.38
C LEU A 22 14.06 4.21 1.48
N MET A 23 14.24 5.16 0.56
CA MET A 23 13.48 6.42 0.53
C MET A 23 11.97 6.19 0.39
N PHE A 24 11.55 5.26 -0.48
CA PHE A 24 10.15 4.97 -0.72
C PHE A 24 9.55 3.93 0.23
N SER A 25 10.34 3.30 1.09
CA SER A 25 9.83 2.34 2.09
C SER A 25 8.78 2.98 3.00
N HIS A 26 8.97 4.25 3.38
CA HIS A 26 8.01 5.00 4.18
C HIS A 26 6.65 5.18 3.48
N LEU A 27 6.61 5.33 2.15
CA LEU A 27 5.35 5.44 1.41
C LEU A 27 4.48 4.19 1.57
N SER A 28 5.10 3.00 1.64
CA SER A 28 4.37 1.75 1.89
C SER A 28 3.72 1.75 3.27
N SER A 29 4.44 2.23 4.29
CA SER A 29 3.92 2.38 5.65
C SER A 29 2.78 3.39 5.74
N MET A 30 2.90 4.56 5.09
CA MET A 30 1.84 5.57 5.08
C MET A 30 0.61 5.13 4.28
N SER A 31 0.83 4.37 3.21
CA SER A 31 -0.28 3.77 2.45
C SER A 31 -1.04 2.75 3.29
N LEU A 32 -0.33 1.95 4.08
CA LEU A 32 -0.95 1.00 5.00
C LEU A 32 -1.76 1.72 6.09
N LYS A 33 -1.22 2.80 6.66
CA LYS A 33 -1.95 3.66 7.60
C LYS A 33 -3.25 4.18 6.97
N CYS A 34 -3.17 4.74 5.77
CA CYS A 34 -4.33 5.26 5.05
C CYS A 34 -5.38 4.17 4.77
N ALA A 35 -4.95 2.94 4.44
CA ALA A 35 -5.87 1.81 4.24
C ALA A 35 -6.64 1.43 5.50
N ILE A 36 -6.00 1.51 6.67
CA ILE A 36 -6.62 1.27 7.99
C ILE A 36 -7.60 2.40 8.32
N GLU A 37 -7.20 3.66 8.14
CA GLU A 37 -8.03 4.84 8.42
C GLU A 37 -9.28 4.86 7.53
N LEU A 38 -9.13 4.53 6.25
CA LEU A 38 -10.25 4.43 5.30
C LEU A 38 -11.07 3.14 5.48
N GLY A 39 -10.63 2.18 6.29
CA GLY A 39 -11.35 0.91 6.49
C GLY A 39 -11.45 0.06 5.21
N ILE A 40 -10.46 0.14 4.31
CA ILE A 40 -10.51 -0.54 3.01
C ILE A 40 -10.66 -2.05 3.18
N ALA A 41 -9.95 -2.65 4.14
CA ALA A 41 -10.05 -4.08 4.40
C ALA A 41 -11.46 -4.51 4.85
N ASP A 42 -12.09 -3.71 5.72
CA ASP A 42 -13.46 -3.94 6.20
C ASP A 42 -14.47 -3.83 5.07
N ILE A 43 -14.32 -2.83 4.19
CA ILE A 43 -15.18 -2.63 3.01
C ILE A 43 -15.08 -3.80 2.05
N ILE A 44 -13.88 -4.27 1.73
CA ILE A 44 -13.71 -5.43 0.85
C ILE A 44 -14.27 -6.69 1.52
N HIS A 45 -14.07 -6.85 2.84
CA HIS A 45 -14.61 -7.98 3.58
C HIS A 45 -16.14 -8.01 3.58
N SER A 46 -16.78 -6.86 3.81
CA SER A 46 -18.25 -6.75 3.83
C SER A 46 -18.88 -6.88 2.44
N HIS A 47 -18.17 -6.47 1.39
CA HIS A 47 -18.58 -6.67 -0.01
C HIS A 47 -18.60 -8.15 -0.42
N GLY A 48 -17.83 -9.00 0.27
CA GLY A 48 -17.83 -10.47 0.08
C GLY A 48 -17.13 -10.97 -1.18
N ARG A 49 -16.64 -10.08 -2.05
CA ARG A 49 -15.86 -10.38 -3.26
C ARG A 49 -14.83 -9.29 -3.53
N ALA A 50 -13.99 -9.50 -4.53
CA ALA A 50 -13.12 -8.43 -5.02
C ALA A 50 -13.96 -7.21 -5.45
N ILE A 51 -13.52 -6.01 -5.04
CA ILE A 51 -14.21 -4.74 -5.26
C ILE A 51 -13.57 -3.98 -6.40
N THR A 52 -14.36 -3.41 -7.32
CA THR A 52 -13.80 -2.55 -8.36
C THR A 52 -13.38 -1.18 -7.78
N LEU A 53 -12.57 -0.41 -8.51
CA LEU A 53 -12.23 0.95 -8.08
C LEU A 53 -13.48 1.82 -7.93
N SER A 54 -14.44 1.70 -8.86
CA SER A 54 -15.69 2.48 -8.84
C SER A 54 -16.57 2.12 -7.64
N GLU A 55 -16.71 0.83 -7.33
CA GLU A 55 -17.40 0.34 -6.13
C GLU A 55 -16.73 0.85 -4.85
N LEU A 56 -15.39 0.82 -4.80
CA LEU A 56 -14.62 1.29 -3.63
C LEU A 56 -14.75 2.81 -3.43
N VAL A 57 -14.71 3.60 -4.51
CA VAL A 57 -14.96 5.05 -4.47
C VAL A 57 -16.35 5.34 -3.92
N SER A 58 -17.36 4.58 -4.36
CA SER A 58 -18.73 4.71 -3.89
C SER A 58 -18.88 4.33 -2.41
N ALA A 59 -18.21 3.26 -1.98
CA ALA A 59 -18.27 2.79 -0.59
C ALA A 59 -17.57 3.75 0.40
N LEU A 60 -16.54 4.45 -0.07
CA LEU A 60 -15.78 5.44 0.73
C LEU A 60 -16.35 6.86 0.65
N ASP A 61 -17.39 7.09 -0.15
CA ASP A 61 -17.96 8.42 -0.44
C ASP A 61 -16.90 9.47 -0.82
N ILE A 62 -15.99 9.08 -1.73
CA ILE A 62 -14.86 9.92 -2.13
C ILE A 62 -15.28 10.91 -3.22
N GLN A 63 -14.94 12.19 -3.01
CA GLN A 63 -15.10 13.22 -4.03
C GLN A 63 -14.35 12.85 -5.33
N PRO A 64 -14.93 13.08 -6.52
CA PRO A 64 -14.32 12.70 -7.80
C PRO A 64 -12.87 13.19 -8.01
N THR A 65 -12.52 14.34 -7.42
CA THR A 65 -11.18 14.94 -7.47
C THR A 65 -10.11 14.09 -6.76
N LYS A 66 -10.50 13.22 -5.84
CA LYS A 66 -9.61 12.36 -5.04
C LYS A 66 -9.53 10.92 -5.53
N THR A 67 -10.34 10.52 -6.52
CA THR A 67 -10.35 9.16 -7.09
C THR A 67 -8.98 8.73 -7.62
N THR A 68 -8.25 9.64 -8.27
CA THR A 68 -6.88 9.37 -8.74
C THR A 68 -5.92 9.05 -7.59
N GLY A 69 -6.13 9.69 -6.42
CA GLY A 69 -5.36 9.43 -5.21
C GLY A 69 -5.61 8.03 -4.68
N LEU A 70 -6.89 7.63 -4.56
CA LEU A 70 -7.27 6.28 -4.15
C LEU A 70 -6.71 5.20 -5.11
N PHE A 71 -6.77 5.43 -6.42
CA PHE A 71 -6.20 4.50 -7.39
C PHE A 71 -4.70 4.29 -7.18
N ARG A 72 -3.94 5.38 -6.96
CA ARG A 72 -2.50 5.31 -6.69
C ARG A 72 -2.20 4.59 -5.37
N LEU A 73 -3.00 4.86 -4.34
CA LEU A 73 -2.92 4.19 -3.05
C LEU A 73 -3.10 2.66 -3.21
N MET A 74 -4.19 2.24 -3.85
CA MET A 74 -4.48 0.82 -4.08
C MET A 74 -3.39 0.14 -4.91
N ARG A 75 -2.85 0.82 -5.93
CA ARG A 75 -1.74 0.30 -6.72
C ARG A 75 -0.48 0.04 -5.88
N LEU A 76 -0.16 0.93 -4.95
CA LEU A 76 0.99 0.77 -4.05
C LEU A 76 0.77 -0.36 -3.03
N LEU A 77 -0.46 -0.47 -2.50
CA LEU A 77 -0.88 -1.53 -1.59
C LEU A 77 -0.89 -2.92 -2.26
N VAL A 78 -1.22 -2.99 -3.55
CA VAL A 78 -1.10 -4.23 -4.34
C VAL A 78 0.37 -4.57 -4.61
N HIS A 79 1.18 -3.57 -4.96
CA HIS A 79 2.61 -3.80 -5.19
C HIS A 79 3.34 -4.31 -3.94
N SER A 80 2.95 -3.82 -2.76
CA SER A 80 3.43 -4.32 -1.46
C SER A 80 2.80 -5.64 -1.02
N SER A 81 1.98 -6.28 -1.87
CA SER A 81 1.30 -7.55 -1.60
C SER A 81 0.34 -7.52 -0.39
N CYS A 82 -0.04 -6.32 0.07
CA CYS A 82 -1.03 -6.15 1.12
C CYS A 82 -2.44 -6.46 0.60
N PHE A 83 -2.75 -6.06 -0.64
CA PHE A 83 -3.98 -6.44 -1.35
C PHE A 83 -3.62 -7.16 -2.65
N ASN A 84 -4.57 -7.91 -3.21
CA ASN A 84 -4.39 -8.48 -4.54
C ASN A 84 -5.18 -7.70 -5.58
N LYS A 85 -4.79 -7.87 -6.84
CA LYS A 85 -5.52 -7.33 -7.99
C LYS A 85 -5.98 -8.48 -8.88
N THR A 86 -7.26 -8.52 -9.18
CA THR A 86 -7.90 -9.48 -10.07
C THR A 86 -8.62 -8.74 -11.20
N LYS A 87 -9.06 -9.49 -12.22
CA LYS A 87 -9.89 -8.95 -13.31
C LYS A 87 -11.30 -9.51 -13.19
N VAL A 88 -12.29 -8.65 -13.09
CA VAL A 88 -13.71 -9.02 -13.20
C VAL A 88 -14.10 -9.01 -14.67
N ASN A 89 -14.72 -10.10 -15.13
CA ASN A 89 -15.16 -10.29 -16.53
C ASN A 89 -14.04 -10.09 -17.58
N GLY A 90 -12.78 -10.27 -17.18
CA GLY A 90 -11.60 -10.11 -18.05
C GLY A 90 -11.22 -8.67 -18.39
N GLN A 91 -11.97 -7.67 -17.91
CA GLN A 91 -11.81 -6.27 -18.33
C GLN A 91 -11.53 -5.33 -17.16
N GLU A 92 -12.32 -5.37 -16.09
CA GLU A 92 -12.24 -4.38 -15.01
C GLU A 92 -11.31 -4.84 -13.89
N GLU A 93 -10.44 -3.94 -13.43
CA GLU A 93 -9.58 -4.21 -12.28
C GLU A 93 -10.40 -4.21 -10.98
N ALA A 94 -10.23 -5.26 -10.19
CA ALA A 94 -10.82 -5.38 -8.86
C ALA A 94 -9.75 -5.73 -7.82
N TYR A 95 -10.01 -5.34 -6.58
CA TYR A 95 -9.10 -5.51 -5.45
C TYR A 95 -9.70 -6.50 -4.46
N GLY A 96 -8.90 -7.48 -4.06
CA GLY A 96 -9.27 -8.46 -3.06
C GLY A 96 -8.30 -8.49 -1.88
N LEU A 97 -8.73 -9.16 -0.82
CA LEU A 97 -7.91 -9.38 0.37
C LEU A 97 -6.82 -10.43 0.10
N THR A 98 -5.70 -10.25 0.78
CA THR A 98 -4.67 -11.28 1.00
C THR A 98 -4.68 -11.68 2.47
N ALA A 99 -3.83 -12.63 2.86
CA ALA A 99 -3.63 -12.94 4.28
C ALA A 99 -3.21 -11.69 5.08
N ALA A 100 -2.40 -10.81 4.51
CA ALA A 100 -1.93 -9.59 5.17
C ALA A 100 -3.07 -8.59 5.41
N SER A 101 -3.84 -8.23 4.38
CA SER A 101 -4.99 -7.32 4.55
C SER A 101 -6.13 -7.93 5.37
N THR A 102 -6.24 -9.26 5.44
CA THR A 102 -7.18 -9.94 6.34
C THR A 102 -6.89 -9.64 7.82
N LEU A 103 -5.62 -9.46 8.19
CA LEU A 103 -5.24 -9.06 9.55
C LEU A 103 -5.65 -7.63 9.89
N LEU A 104 -6.11 -6.83 8.92
CA LEU A 104 -6.55 -5.45 9.15
C LEU A 104 -8.06 -5.33 9.43
N ILE A 105 -8.83 -6.41 9.28
CA ILE A 105 -10.28 -6.41 9.50
C ILE A 105 -10.57 -6.20 10.98
N LYS A 106 -11.46 -5.25 11.28
CA LYS A 106 -11.87 -4.89 12.65
C LYS A 106 -12.69 -6.02 13.30
N ASP A 107 -12.74 -6.00 14.63
CA ASP A 107 -13.51 -6.93 15.46
C ASP A 107 -13.16 -8.43 15.29
N LYS A 108 -11.98 -8.71 14.71
CA LYS A 108 -11.39 -10.04 14.69
C LYS A 108 -10.37 -10.19 15.82
N PRO A 109 -10.28 -11.37 16.48
CA PRO A 109 -9.33 -11.59 17.57
C PRO A 109 -7.87 -11.48 17.12
N TYR A 110 -7.60 -11.60 15.83
CA TYR A 110 -6.28 -11.47 15.20
C TYR A 110 -6.05 -10.09 14.56
N CYS A 111 -6.92 -9.10 14.79
CA CYS A 111 -6.81 -7.78 14.19
C CYS A 111 -5.51 -7.09 14.61
N MET A 112 -4.67 -6.77 13.64
CA MET A 112 -3.39 -6.08 13.81
C MET A 112 -3.47 -4.58 13.54
N SER A 113 -4.63 -4.05 13.13
CA SER A 113 -4.80 -2.63 12.80
C SER A 113 -4.35 -1.68 13.92
N PRO A 114 -4.69 -1.90 15.22
CA PRO A 114 -4.21 -1.02 16.30
C PRO A 114 -2.68 -1.04 16.43
N THR A 115 -2.08 -2.22 16.31
CA THR A 115 -0.62 -2.40 16.38
C THR A 115 0.07 -1.69 15.24
N VAL A 116 -0.40 -1.91 14.00
CA VAL A 116 0.14 -1.23 12.82
C VAL A 116 0.02 0.28 12.98
N SER A 117 -1.16 0.80 13.36
CA SER A 117 -1.38 2.22 13.61
C SER A 117 -0.42 2.83 14.62
N ALA A 118 -0.10 2.10 15.70
CA ALA A 118 0.88 2.55 16.69
C ALA A 118 2.28 2.69 16.10
N PHE A 119 2.76 1.69 15.35
CA PHE A 119 4.13 1.71 14.79
C PHE A 119 4.32 2.66 13.60
N VAL A 120 3.24 3.04 12.92
CA VAL A 120 3.27 4.05 11.85
C VAL A 120 3.03 5.47 12.37
N ASP A 121 2.83 5.64 13.68
CA ASP A 121 2.62 6.95 14.28
C ASP A 121 3.94 7.77 14.30
N PRO A 122 3.89 9.09 14.01
CA PRO A 122 5.06 9.96 14.07
C PRO A 122 5.85 9.88 15.38
N LEU A 123 5.19 9.57 16.51
CA LEU A 123 5.86 9.40 17.80
C LEU A 123 6.98 8.34 17.78
N PHE A 124 6.83 7.27 17.00
CA PHE A 124 7.83 6.21 16.89
C PHE A 124 8.91 6.50 15.84
N VAL A 125 8.64 7.42 14.91
CA VAL A 125 9.60 7.83 13.87
C VAL A 125 10.42 9.04 14.33
N ALA A 126 9.86 9.89 15.19
CA ALA A 126 10.45 11.14 15.67
C ALA A 126 11.85 10.99 16.29
N PRO A 127 12.16 9.96 17.10
CA PRO A 127 13.51 9.81 17.67
C PRO A 127 14.61 9.70 16.61
N PHE A 128 14.31 9.16 15.43
CA PHE A 128 15.26 9.06 14.32
C PHE A 128 15.41 10.36 13.51
N GLN A 129 14.48 11.30 13.68
CA GLN A 129 14.49 12.60 12.98
C GLN A 129 15.37 13.64 13.69
N SER A 130 15.74 13.38 14.96
CA SER A 130 16.55 14.28 15.79
C SER A 130 17.97 13.77 16.06
N LEU A 131 18.40 12.70 15.38
CA LEU A 131 19.80 12.22 15.37
C LEU A 131 20.66 13.14 14.49
#